data_AF-A0A5A7VNP0-F1
#
_entry.id   AF-A0A5A7VNP0-F1
#
_cell.length_a   1.000
_cell.length_b   1.000
_cell.length_c   1.000
_cell.angle_alpha   90.00
_cell.angle_beta   90.00
_cell.angle_gamma   90.00
#
_symmetry.space_group_name_H-M   'P 1'
#
loop_
_entity.id
_entity.type
_entity.pdbx_description
1 polymer ?
#
loop_
_entity_poly.entity_id
_entity_poly.type
_entity_poly.pdbx_seq_one_letter_code
_entity_poly.pdbx_strand_id
1 'polypeptide(L)'
;MITETRLLQLLPWGGKLTSESLKFFSPIVIWSKFSSTESKYDILSSAFMDYYKAWLELMNNTVEETIPSQLMINREAQHRYLSWRAEKDPGHHLLRKLIGETLAKDVVQNFLFNGIDELGSKSFLDYFPEYRCEDGTINTKRSMAGKSYEHRPWDERGVTCTLD
;
A
#
# COMPACT_ATOMS: atom_id res chain seq x y z
N MET A 1 14.46 -12.09 -17.45
CA MET A 1 13.75 -11.04 -16.71
C MET A 1 12.43 -10.81 -17.42
N ILE A 2 11.30 -11.01 -16.76
CA ILE A 2 10.01 -10.63 -17.34
C ILE A 2 9.94 -9.10 -17.25
N THR A 3 9.84 -8.41 -18.38
CA THR A 3 9.74 -6.94 -18.39
C THR A 3 8.40 -6.50 -17.79
N GLU A 4 8.38 -5.32 -17.17
CA GLU A 4 7.17 -4.71 -16.60
C GLU A 4 5.98 -4.73 -17.58
N THR A 5 6.22 -4.34 -18.84
CA THR A 5 5.23 -4.37 -19.92
C THR A 5 4.62 -5.76 -20.14
N ARG A 6 5.41 -6.82 -19.97
CA ARG A 6 4.95 -8.22 -20.13
C ARG A 6 4.16 -8.69 -18.92
N LEU A 7 4.48 -8.24 -17.70
CA LEU A 7 3.69 -8.56 -16.51
C LEU A 7 2.30 -7.93 -16.55
N LEU A 8 2.18 -6.69 -17.02
CA LEU A 8 0.90 -5.98 -17.10
C LEU A 8 -0.08 -6.60 -18.11
N GLN A 9 0.43 -7.24 -19.16
CA GLN A 9 -0.40 -8.03 -20.08
C GLN A 9 -0.89 -9.32 -19.43
N LEU A 10 -0.07 -9.94 -18.57
CA LEU A 10 -0.38 -11.22 -17.95
C LEU A 10 -1.22 -11.08 -16.66
N LEU A 11 -1.08 -9.96 -15.94
CA LEU A 11 -1.81 -9.59 -14.73
C LEU A 11 -2.47 -8.22 -14.97
N PRO A 12 -3.63 -8.17 -15.65
CA PRO A 12 -4.25 -6.93 -16.07
C PRO A 12 -4.72 -6.10 -14.88
N TRP A 13 -4.85 -4.79 -15.09
CA TRP A 13 -5.32 -3.85 -14.07
C TRP A 13 -6.66 -4.27 -13.44
N GLY A 14 -6.74 -4.27 -12.12
CA GLY A 14 -7.89 -4.78 -11.35
C GLY A 14 -9.14 -3.89 -11.32
N GLY A 15 -9.18 -2.83 -12.14
CA GLY A 15 -10.24 -1.82 -12.17
C GLY A 15 -10.15 -0.84 -11.00
N LYS A 16 -11.25 -0.16 -10.67
CA LYS A 16 -11.25 0.90 -9.64
C LYS A 16 -10.75 0.43 -8.27
N LEU A 17 -10.00 1.30 -7.61
CA LEU A 17 -9.49 1.14 -6.24
C LEU A 17 -9.69 2.41 -5.40
N THR A 18 -9.50 2.30 -4.08
CA THR A 18 -9.51 3.45 -3.16
C THR A 18 -8.49 4.50 -3.62
N SER A 19 -8.95 5.71 -3.96
CA SER A 19 -8.10 6.73 -4.59
C SER A 19 -6.90 7.12 -3.73
N GLU A 20 -7.08 7.17 -2.41
CA GLU A 20 -6.03 7.48 -1.44
C GLU A 20 -4.93 6.40 -1.39
N SER A 21 -5.21 5.16 -1.81
CA SER A 21 -4.20 4.09 -1.84
C SER A 21 -3.12 4.33 -2.88
N LEU A 22 -3.41 5.06 -3.97
CA LEU A 22 -2.41 5.40 -4.98
C LEU A 22 -1.26 6.26 -4.43
N LYS A 23 -1.49 7.03 -3.36
CA LYS A 23 -0.45 7.82 -2.69
C LYS A 23 0.72 6.95 -2.18
N PHE A 24 0.50 5.64 -2.07
CA PHE A 24 1.46 4.67 -1.55
C PHE A 24 1.90 3.63 -2.59
N PHE A 25 1.42 3.74 -3.83
CA PHE A 25 1.79 2.82 -4.90
C PHE A 25 2.88 3.43 -5.78
N SER A 26 3.85 2.60 -6.15
CA SER A 26 4.83 2.94 -7.18
C SER A 26 4.23 2.71 -8.57
N PRO A 27 4.82 3.30 -9.63
CA PRO A 27 4.35 3.09 -11.00
C PRO A 27 4.32 1.61 -11.41
N ILE A 28 5.21 0.79 -10.85
CA ILE A 28 5.32 -0.64 -11.14
C ILE A 28 4.37 -1.51 -10.27
N VAL A 29 3.38 -0.94 -9.58
CA VAL A 29 2.47 -1.75 -8.74
C VAL A 29 1.70 -2.80 -9.55
N ILE A 30 1.59 -4.02 -9.02
CA ILE A 30 0.67 -5.04 -9.54
C ILE A 30 -0.65 -4.96 -8.76
N TRP A 31 -1.62 -4.26 -9.32
CA TRP A 31 -3.02 -4.29 -8.87
C TRP A 31 -3.84 -5.04 -9.91
N SER A 32 -4.25 -6.27 -9.59
CA SER A 32 -4.91 -7.16 -10.54
C SER A 32 -6.04 -7.96 -9.89
N LYS A 33 -7.04 -8.31 -10.70
CA LYS A 33 -8.09 -9.28 -10.37
C LYS A 33 -8.19 -10.26 -11.53
N PHE A 34 -8.13 -11.56 -11.23
CA PHE A 34 -8.17 -12.61 -12.23
C PHE A 34 -8.84 -13.86 -11.65
N SER A 35 -9.39 -14.70 -12.52
CA SER A 35 -9.95 -15.99 -12.14
C SER A 35 -8.83 -16.96 -11.75
N SER A 36 -9.09 -17.80 -10.75
CA SER A 36 -8.16 -18.83 -10.28
C SER A 36 -7.89 -19.88 -11.36
N THR A 37 -6.68 -19.86 -11.93
CA THR A 37 -6.13 -20.91 -12.79
C THR A 37 -4.69 -21.19 -12.39
N GLU A 38 -4.23 -22.42 -12.59
CA GLU A 38 -2.84 -22.82 -12.31
C GLU A 38 -1.84 -21.90 -13.02
N SER A 39 -2.05 -21.64 -14.31
CA SER A 39 -1.23 -20.71 -15.08
C SER A 39 -1.15 -19.29 -14.50
N LYS A 40 -2.23 -18.79 -13.90
CA LYS A 40 -2.24 -17.46 -13.26
C LYS A 40 -1.44 -17.48 -11.96
N TYR A 41 -1.46 -18.58 -11.21
CA TYR A 41 -0.65 -18.73 -10.01
C TYR A 41 0.83 -18.86 -10.34
N ASP A 42 1.20 -19.54 -11.42
CA ASP A 42 2.59 -19.61 -11.89
C ASP A 42 3.12 -18.23 -12.29
N ILE A 43 2.30 -17.45 -13.00
CA ILE A 43 2.61 -16.06 -13.37
C ILE A 43 2.76 -15.19 -12.12
N LEU A 44 1.82 -15.28 -11.17
CA LEU A 44 1.87 -14.51 -9.92
C LEU A 44 3.11 -14.86 -9.09
N SER A 45 3.43 -16.15 -8.97
CA SER A 45 4.61 -16.65 -8.25
C SER A 45 5.89 -16.12 -8.89
N SER A 46 5.98 -16.19 -10.22
CA SER A 46 7.12 -15.64 -10.98
C SER A 46 7.25 -14.14 -10.78
N ALA A 47 6.15 -13.39 -10.87
CA ALA A 47 6.14 -11.94 -10.64
C ALA A 47 6.58 -11.59 -9.22
N PHE A 48 6.10 -12.32 -8.21
CA PHE A 48 6.51 -12.13 -6.82
C PHE A 48 8.02 -12.31 -6.65
N MET A 49 8.58 -13.39 -7.21
CA MET A 49 10.01 -13.66 -7.12
C MET A 49 10.85 -12.57 -7.81
N ASP A 50 10.41 -12.09 -8.96
CA ASP A 50 11.11 -11.02 -9.69
C ASP A 50 11.04 -9.68 -8.91
N TYR A 51 9.88 -9.33 -8.33
CA TYR A 51 9.74 -8.12 -7.50
C TYR A 51 10.61 -8.19 -6.25
N TYR A 52 10.65 -9.34 -5.59
CA TYR A 52 11.43 -9.52 -4.38
C TYR A 52 12.94 -9.48 -4.67
N LYS A 53 13.40 -10.07 -5.78
CA LYS A 53 14.80 -9.96 -6.23
C LYS A 53 15.18 -8.50 -6.53
N ALA A 54 14.33 -7.76 -7.26
CA ALA A 54 14.58 -6.35 -7.53
C ALA A 54 14.66 -5.53 -6.23
N TRP A 55 13.80 -5.82 -5.25
CA TRP A 55 13.88 -5.19 -3.92
C TRP A 55 15.19 -5.53 -3.19
N LEU A 56 15.64 -6.79 -3.21
CA LEU A 56 16.93 -7.19 -2.64
C LEU A 56 18.11 -6.48 -3.32
N GLU A 57 18.06 -6.31 -4.64
CA GLU A 57 19.06 -5.55 -5.38
C GLU A 57 19.08 -4.07 -4.96
N LEU A 58 17.92 -3.43 -4.78
CA LEU A 58 17.83 -2.07 -4.24
C LEU A 58 18.45 -1.97 -2.85
N MET A 59 18.14 -2.93 -1.97
CA MET A 59 18.70 -2.99 -0.62
C MET A 59 20.23 -3.14 -0.64
N ASN A 60 20.78 -4.00 -1.51
CA ASN A 60 22.22 -4.20 -1.64
C ASN A 60 22.96 -2.96 -2.14
N ASN A 61 22.28 -2.10 -2.90
CA ASN A 61 22.85 -0.86 -3.44
C ASN A 61 22.53 0.38 -2.58
N THR A 62 21.79 0.21 -1.48
CA THR A 62 21.43 1.32 -0.59
C THR A 62 22.61 1.69 0.31
N VAL A 63 22.88 3.00 0.43
CA VAL A 63 23.85 3.56 1.37
C VAL A 63 23.10 4.08 2.58
N GLU A 64 23.66 3.87 3.77
CA GLU A 64 23.08 4.38 5.02
C GLU A 64 22.97 5.92 4.98
N GLU A 65 21.77 6.42 5.29
CA GLU A 65 21.54 7.85 5.48
C GLU A 65 22.06 8.28 6.85
N THR A 66 22.89 9.32 6.88
CA THR A 66 23.51 9.82 8.12
C THR A 66 23.08 11.25 8.46
N ILE A 67 22.37 11.92 7.55
CA ILE A 67 21.87 13.28 7.74
C ILE A 67 20.62 13.23 8.64
N PRO A 68 20.66 13.83 9.85
CA PRO A 68 19.56 13.70 10.81
C PRO A 68 18.21 14.21 10.30
N SER A 69 18.19 15.30 9.53
CA SER A 69 16.95 15.83 8.96
C SER A 69 16.33 14.87 7.94
N GLN A 70 17.15 14.19 7.14
CA GLN A 70 16.67 13.21 6.17
C GLN A 70 16.17 11.95 6.87
N LEU A 71 16.85 11.50 7.94
CA LEU A 71 16.36 10.42 8.80
C LEU A 71 15.00 10.74 9.42
N MET A 72 14.77 11.97 9.86
CA MET A 72 13.47 12.40 10.38
C MET A 72 12.38 12.35 9.30
N ILE A 73 12.68 12.80 8.07
CA ILE A 73 11.74 12.74 6.95
C ILE A 73 11.41 11.28 6.60
N ASN A 74 12.43 10.41 6.52
CA ASN A 74 12.25 9.00 6.19
C ASN A 74 11.40 8.28 7.27
N ARG A 75 11.70 8.55 8.55
CA ARG A 75 10.95 8.02 9.69
C ARG A 75 9.49 8.50 9.67
N GLU A 76 9.26 9.79 9.43
CA GLU A 76 7.90 10.33 9.35
C GLU A 76 7.12 9.75 8.15
N ALA A 77 7.77 9.56 7.00
CA ALA A 77 7.15 8.95 5.83
C ALA A 77 6.74 7.49 6.10
N GLN A 78 7.61 6.71 6.76
CA GLN A 78 7.30 5.34 7.17
C GLN A 78 6.17 5.30 8.20
N HIS A 79 6.22 6.15 9.23
CA HIS A 79 5.18 6.25 10.23
C HIS A 79 3.81 6.58 9.60
N ARG A 80 3.77 7.56 8.69
CA ARG A 80 2.56 7.91 7.93
C ARG A 80 1.99 6.74 7.14
N TYR A 81 2.84 5.94 6.50
CA TYR A 81 2.42 4.75 5.76
C TYR A 81 1.82 3.68 6.70
N LEU A 82 2.48 3.41 7.82
CA LEU A 82 1.98 2.43 8.80
C LEU A 82 0.65 2.88 9.41
N SER A 83 0.51 4.16 9.81
CA SER A 83 -0.74 4.72 10.32
C SER A 83 -1.87 4.57 9.31
N TRP A 84 -1.61 4.79 8.02
CA TRP A 84 -2.62 4.57 6.97
C TRP A 84 -3.06 3.12 6.88
N ARG A 85 -2.11 2.19 6.81
CA ARG A 85 -2.40 0.75 6.65
C ARG A 85 -3.14 0.21 7.86
N ALA A 86 -2.69 0.50 9.09
CA ALA A 86 -3.34 0.01 10.31
C ALA A 86 -4.75 0.55 10.54
N GLU A 87 -5.11 1.67 9.91
CA GLU A 87 -6.47 2.20 9.99
C GLU A 87 -7.35 1.73 8.82
N LYS A 88 -6.84 1.72 7.59
CA LYS A 88 -7.66 1.61 6.36
C LYS A 88 -7.41 0.36 5.49
N ASP A 89 -6.52 -0.55 5.88
CA ASP A 89 -6.26 -1.76 5.12
C ASP A 89 -7.54 -2.62 4.92
N PRO A 90 -7.81 -3.11 3.71
CA PRO A 90 -9.03 -3.86 3.41
C PRO A 90 -9.16 -5.18 4.17
N GLY A 91 -8.05 -5.78 4.62
CA GLY A 91 -8.00 -7.09 5.29
C GLY A 91 -8.54 -7.10 6.71
N HIS A 92 -8.68 -5.95 7.37
CA HIS A 92 -9.09 -5.89 8.78
C HIS A 92 -10.44 -6.54 9.07
N HIS A 93 -11.41 -6.40 8.17
CA HIS A 93 -12.72 -7.02 8.35
C HIS A 93 -12.62 -8.56 8.40
N LEU A 94 -11.77 -9.15 7.55
CA LEU A 94 -11.57 -10.59 7.54
C LEU A 94 -10.84 -11.06 8.82
N LEU A 95 -9.80 -10.35 9.23
CA LEU A 95 -9.08 -10.66 10.48
C LEU A 95 -10.02 -10.66 11.68
N ARG A 96 -10.82 -9.61 11.84
CA ARG A 96 -11.81 -9.53 12.94
C ARG A 96 -12.82 -10.68 12.94
N LYS A 97 -13.25 -11.12 11.76
CA LYS A 97 -14.15 -12.27 11.62
C LYS A 97 -13.48 -13.59 12.03
N LEU A 98 -12.18 -13.74 11.78
CA LEU A 98 -11.44 -14.97 12.06
C LEU A 98 -10.97 -15.09 13.50
N ILE A 99 -10.49 -13.99 14.09
CA ILE A 99 -9.78 -13.99 15.38
C ILE A 99 -10.38 -13.04 16.43
N GLY A 100 -11.51 -12.38 16.12
CA GLY A 100 -12.16 -11.43 17.02
C GLY A 100 -11.52 -10.04 17.03
N GLU A 101 -12.23 -9.04 17.58
CA GLU A 101 -11.82 -7.64 17.56
C GLU A 101 -10.48 -7.40 18.28
N THR A 102 -10.35 -7.91 19.51
CA THR A 102 -9.18 -7.65 20.37
C THR A 102 -7.89 -8.20 19.75
N LEU A 103 -7.91 -9.47 19.32
CA LEU A 103 -6.72 -10.10 18.73
C LEU A 103 -6.42 -9.57 17.33
N ALA A 104 -7.45 -9.21 16.54
CA ALA A 104 -7.22 -8.55 15.25
C ALA A 104 -6.55 -7.19 15.44
N LYS A 105 -6.97 -6.40 16.42
CA LYS A 105 -6.33 -5.11 16.74
C LYS A 105 -4.86 -5.31 17.14
N ASP A 106 -4.60 -6.28 18.01
CA ASP A 106 -3.24 -6.63 18.44
C ASP A 106 -2.35 -7.06 17.25
N VAL A 107 -2.83 -7.96 16.39
CA VAL A 107 -2.10 -8.40 15.18
C VAL A 107 -1.85 -7.24 14.22
N VAL A 108 -2.82 -6.33 14.04
CA VAL A 108 -2.66 -5.17 13.15
C VAL A 108 -1.58 -4.22 13.69
N GLN A 109 -1.64 -3.86 14.98
CA GLN A 109 -0.77 -2.85 15.58
C GLN A 109 0.63 -3.40 15.90
N ASN A 110 0.70 -4.59 16.50
CA ASN A 110 1.93 -5.12 17.07
C ASN A 110 2.67 -6.10 16.15
N PHE A 111 2.06 -6.55 15.05
CA PHE A 111 2.69 -7.48 14.11
C PHE A 111 2.70 -6.97 12.67
N LEU A 112 1.54 -6.75 12.04
CA LEU A 112 1.45 -6.39 10.62
C LEU A 112 2.04 -5.00 10.34
N PHE A 113 1.78 -4.05 11.24
CA PHE A 113 2.23 -2.66 11.12
C PHE A 113 2.94 -2.20 12.39
N ASN A 114 3.78 -3.07 12.96
CA ASN A 114 4.67 -2.71 14.06
C ASN A 114 5.52 -1.48 13.69
N GLY A 115 5.71 -0.56 14.64
CA GLY A 115 6.35 0.73 14.41
C GLY A 115 5.40 1.93 14.54
N ILE A 116 4.08 1.74 14.64
CA ILE A 116 3.15 2.87 14.76
C ILE A 116 3.33 3.61 16.09
N ASP A 117 3.48 2.89 17.19
CA ASP A 117 3.63 3.51 18.51
C ASP A 117 5.09 3.94 18.78
N GLU A 118 6.05 3.43 18.00
CA GLU A 118 7.48 3.68 18.19
C GLU A 118 8.07 4.73 17.23
N LEU A 119 7.59 4.81 15.99
CA LEU A 119 8.20 5.66 14.96
C LEU A 119 7.70 7.11 15.00
N GLY A 120 6.59 7.42 15.66
CA GLY A 120 6.10 8.79 15.78
C GLY A 120 4.97 8.94 16.78
N SER A 121 4.53 10.19 16.99
CA SER A 121 3.43 10.51 17.91
C SER A 121 2.21 11.12 17.22
N LYS A 122 2.26 11.30 15.89
CA LYS A 122 1.14 11.83 15.10
C LYS A 122 0.04 10.77 14.99
N SER A 123 -1.18 11.15 15.29
CA SER A 123 -2.36 10.31 15.07
C SER A 123 -2.70 10.17 13.58
N PHE A 124 -3.58 9.23 13.25
CA PHE A 124 -4.11 9.10 11.89
C PHE A 124 -4.71 10.42 11.36
N LEU A 125 -5.45 11.15 12.19
CA LEU A 125 -6.09 12.42 11.79
C LEU A 125 -5.12 13.60 11.65
N ASP A 126 -3.88 13.47 12.18
CA ASP A 126 -2.83 14.46 11.92
C ASP A 126 -2.26 14.31 10.50
N TYR A 127 -2.23 13.07 9.97
CA TYR A 127 -1.78 12.80 8.60
C TYR A 127 -2.89 12.88 7.54
N PHE A 128 -4.12 12.55 7.93
CA PHE A 128 -5.28 12.43 7.04
C PHE A 128 -6.50 13.15 7.64
N PRO A 129 -6.42 14.49 7.81
CA PRO A 129 -7.48 15.27 8.44
C PRO A 129 -8.81 15.20 7.69
N GLU A 130 -8.80 14.85 6.39
CA GLU A 130 -10.01 14.65 5.58
C GLU A 130 -10.94 13.53 6.10
N TYR A 131 -10.45 12.67 7.00
CA TYR A 131 -11.24 11.61 7.65
C TYR A 131 -11.86 12.04 8.98
N ARG A 132 -11.71 13.29 9.43
CA ARG A 132 -12.26 13.74 10.71
C ARG A 132 -13.79 13.89 10.62
N CYS A 133 -14.51 13.21 11.51
CA CYS A 133 -15.94 13.43 11.74
C CYS A 133 -16.17 14.67 12.61
N GLU A 134 -17.42 15.18 12.64
CA GLU A 134 -17.79 16.36 13.45
C GLU A 134 -17.54 16.13 14.96
N ASP A 135 -17.69 14.91 15.45
CA ASP A 135 -17.42 14.50 16.84
C ASP A 135 -15.93 14.28 17.13
N GLY A 136 -15.05 14.51 16.15
CA GLY A 136 -13.61 14.32 16.26
C GLY A 136 -13.13 12.88 16.04
N THR A 137 -14.03 11.92 15.80
CA THR A 137 -13.66 10.53 15.51
C THR A 137 -13.17 10.34 14.07
N ILE A 138 -12.62 9.16 13.78
CA ILE A 138 -12.19 8.78 12.43
C ILE A 138 -13.39 8.25 11.63
N ASN A 139 -13.60 8.80 10.44
CA ASN A 139 -14.65 8.34 9.52
C ASN A 139 -14.44 6.87 9.15
N THR A 140 -15.51 6.08 9.25
CA THR A 140 -15.49 4.63 8.99
C THR A 140 -15.41 4.28 7.51
N LYS A 141 -15.66 5.24 6.61
CA LYS A 141 -15.43 5.06 5.17
C LYS A 141 -13.96 4.74 4.92
N ARG A 142 -13.71 3.78 4.01
CA ARG A 142 -12.35 3.45 3.56
C ARG A 142 -11.73 4.54 2.69
N SER A 143 -12.57 5.33 2.03
CA SER A 143 -12.17 6.34 1.06
C SER A 143 -13.12 7.51 1.17
N MET A 144 -12.56 8.71 1.32
CA MET A 144 -13.31 9.96 1.28
C MET A 144 -13.54 10.42 -0.16
N ALA A 145 -12.55 10.18 -1.04
CA ALA A 145 -12.66 10.47 -2.48
C ALA A 145 -13.45 9.41 -3.26
N GLY A 146 -13.67 8.24 -2.68
CA GLY A 146 -14.27 7.08 -3.36
C GLY A 146 -13.27 6.32 -4.23
N LYS A 147 -13.79 5.31 -4.94
CA LYS A 147 -12.97 4.49 -5.84
C LYS A 147 -12.85 5.14 -7.22
N SER A 148 -11.63 5.27 -7.71
CA SER A 148 -11.32 5.82 -9.03
C SER A 148 -10.30 4.91 -9.76
N TYR A 149 -9.80 5.38 -10.91
CA TYR A 149 -8.77 4.72 -11.72
C TYR A 149 -9.24 3.37 -12.29
N GLU A 150 -10.25 3.43 -13.17
CA GLU A 150 -10.72 2.26 -13.94
C GLU A 150 -9.59 1.67 -14.79
N HIS A 151 -8.68 2.52 -15.27
CA HIS A 151 -7.48 2.14 -15.99
C HIS A 151 -6.22 2.47 -15.18
N ARG A 152 -5.10 1.81 -15.52
CA ARG A 152 -3.80 2.07 -14.91
C ARG A 152 -3.44 3.55 -15.07
N PRO A 153 -3.09 4.26 -13.98
CA PRO A 153 -2.84 5.71 -14.05
C PRO A 153 -1.40 6.07 -14.46
N TRP A 154 -0.62 5.11 -14.97
CA TRP A 154 0.76 5.34 -15.42
C TRP A 154 0.96 4.79 -16.83
N ASP A 155 1.71 5.53 -17.65
CA ASP A 155 2.15 5.11 -18.98
C ASP A 155 3.21 3.99 -18.92
N GLU A 156 3.68 3.53 -20.08
CA GLU A 156 4.72 2.49 -20.17
C GLU A 156 6.08 2.92 -19.60
N ARG A 157 6.28 4.22 -19.34
CA ARG A 157 7.49 4.79 -18.73
C ARG A 157 7.29 5.09 -17.24
N GLY A 158 6.12 4.77 -16.68
CA GLY A 158 5.79 5.03 -15.28
C GLY A 158 5.40 6.49 -14.99
N VAL A 159 5.12 7.30 -16.02
CA VAL A 159 4.67 8.69 -15.86
C VAL A 159 3.18 8.71 -15.61
N THR A 160 2.73 9.48 -14.61
CA THR A 160 1.30 9.63 -14.29
C THR A 160 0.56 10.19 -15.51
N CYS A 161 -0.44 9.45 -15.99
CA CYS A 161 -1.35 9.92 -17.00
C CYS A 161 -2.26 10.99 -16.38
N THR A 162 -2.30 12.19 -16.94
CA THR A 162 -3.33 13.17 -16.59
C THR A 162 -4.67 12.58 -17.00
N LEU A 163 -5.60 12.48 -16.05
CA LEU A 163 -7.00 12.21 -16.36
C LEU A 163 -7.55 13.50 -16.98
N ASP A 164 -7.71 13.52 -18.31
CA ASP A 164 -8.55 14.51 -18.99
C ASP A 164 -10.04 14.28 -18.63
#